data_AF-A0A5K0UV63-F1
#
_entry.id   AF-A0A5K0UV63-F1
#
_cell.length_a   1.000
_cell.length_b   1.000
_cell.length_c   1.000
_cell.angle_alpha   90.00
_cell.angle_beta   90.00
_cell.angle_gamma   90.00
#
_symmetry.space_group_name_H-M   'P 1'
#
loop_
_entity.id
_entity.type
_entity.pdbx_description
1 polymer ?
#
loop_
_entity_poly.entity_id
_entity_poly.type
_entity_poly.pdbx_seq_one_letter_code
_entity_poly.pdbx_strand_id
1 'polypeptide(L)' 'AVAWEAGKPLVMEEVEVAPPQAMEVRVKILFTSLCHTDVFFWDCK' A
#
# COMPACT_ATOMS: atom_id res chain seq x y z
N ALA A 1 4.71 1.34 2.81
CA ALA A 1 5.45 0.15 2.37
C ALA A 1 5.18 -0.03 0.89
N VAL A 2 6.22 -0.04 0.05
CA VAL A 2 6.11 -0.08 -1.41
C VAL A 2 6.59 -1.45 -1.91
N ALA A 3 5.85 -2.02 -2.86
CA ALA A 3 6.24 -3.24 -3.57
C ALA A 3 6.80 -2.85 -4.96
N TRP A 4 8.12 -2.94 -5.13
CA TRP A 4 8.77 -2.63 -6.41
C TRP A 4 8.76 -3.80 -7.39
N GLU A 5 8.78 -5.03 -6.86
CA GLU A 5 8.83 -6.27 -7.62
C GLU A 5 8.02 -7.35 -6.87
N ALA A 6 7.45 -8.29 -7.62
CA ALA A 6 6.72 -9.42 -7.07
C ALA A 6 7.59 -10.29 -6.15
N GLY A 7 7.04 -10.68 -4.99
CA GLY A 7 7.70 -11.57 -4.03
C GLY A 7 8.94 -11.00 -3.33
N LYS A 8 9.31 -9.73 -3.58
CA LYS A 8 10.40 -9.05 -2.87
C LYS A 8 9.89 -8.40 -1.58
N PRO A 9 10.68 -8.36 -0.49
CA PRO A 9 10.30 -7.67 0.72
C PRO A 9 9.87 -6.21 0.44
N LEU A 10 8.81 -5.76 1.11
CA LEU A 10 8.32 -4.40 0.98
C LEU A 10 9.33 -3.39 1.55
N VAL A 11 9.45 -2.23 0.91
CA VAL A 11 10.39 -1.17 1.31
C VAL A 11 9.65 -0.03 2.02
N MET A 12 10.26 0.52 3.07
CA MET A 12 9.78 1.73 3.74
C MET A 12 10.34 2.95 3.02
N GLU A 13 9.46 3.73 2.41
CA GLU A 13 9.84 4.88 1.59
C GLU A 13 8.98 6.10 1.92
N GLU A 14 9.58 7.27 1.75
CA GLU A 14 8.87 8.55 1.81
C GLU A 14 8.19 8.80 0.46
N VAL A 15 6.89 9.04 0.48
CA VAL A 15 6.07 9.28 -0.73
C VAL A 15 5.21 10.53 -0.54
N GLU A 16 4.94 11.22 -1.64
CA GLU A 16 4.02 12.35 -1.66
C GLU A 16 2.59 11.88 -1.93
N VAL A 17 1.65 12.26 -1.06
CA VAL A 17 0.22 11.96 -1.24
C VAL A 17 -0.51 13.22 -1.66
N ALA A 18 -0.92 13.25 -2.93
CA ALA A 18 -1.66 14.36 -3.55
C ALA A 18 -2.95 14.73 -2.77
N PRO A 19 -3.49 15.95 -2.96
CA PRO A 19 -4.78 16.31 -2.40
C PRO A 19 -5.93 15.48 -3.02
N PRO A 20 -7.01 15.21 -2.26
CA PRO A 20 -8.16 14.48 -2.79
C PRO A 20 -8.92 15.31 -3.82
N GLN A 21 -9.47 14.64 -4.84
CA GLN A 21 -10.33 15.24 -5.87
C GLN A 21 -11.82 15.21 -5.47
N ALA A 22 -12.70 15.60 -6.38
CA ALA A 22 -14.14 15.55 -6.17
C ALA A 22 -14.58 14.11 -5.88
N MET A 23 -15.34 13.92 -4.78
CA MET A 23 -15.80 12.61 -4.28
C MET A 23 -14.70 11.68 -3.75
N GLU A 24 -13.49 12.19 -3.48
CA GLU A 24 -12.43 11.44 -2.81
C GLU A 24 -12.22 11.92 -1.36
N VAL A 25 -11.69 11.03 -0.52
CA VAL A 25 -11.30 11.36 0.87
C VAL A 25 -9.88 10.93 1.14
N ARG A 26 -9.15 11.73 1.94
CA ARG A 26 -7.79 11.40 2.38
C ARG A 26 -7.80 11.01 3.85
N VAL A 27 -7.31 9.81 4.15
CA VAL A 27 -7.35 9.23 5.50
C VAL A 27 -5.93 9.13 6.07
N LYS A 28 -5.78 9.44 7.36
CA LYS A 28 -4.55 9.16 8.11
C LYS A 28 -4.69 7.79 8.79
N ILE A 29 -3.94 6.81 8.28
CA ILE A 29 -3.97 5.44 8.82
C ILE A 29 -3.20 5.41 10.16
N LEU A 30 -3.86 4.96 11.22
CA LEU A 30 -3.26 4.78 12.55
C LEU A 30 -2.82 3.33 12.79
N PHE A 31 -3.63 2.39 12.31
CA PHE A 31 -3.40 0.95 12.40
C PHE A 31 -3.81 0.29 11.08
N THR A 32 -3.09 -0.75 10.68
CA THR A 32 -3.40 -1.58 9.53
C THR A 32 -2.91 -3.01 9.77
N SER A 33 -3.40 -3.97 9.01
CA SER A 33 -3.10 -5.40 9.15
C SER A 33 -2.99 -6.04 7.77
N LEU A 34 -2.27 -7.16 7.68
CA LEU A 34 -2.18 -7.93 6.44
C LEU A 34 -3.38 -8.85 6.28
N CYS A 35 -3.97 -8.82 5.09
CA CYS A 35 -4.92 -9.83 4.62
C CYS A 35 -4.17 -10.88 3.79
N HIS A 36 -4.73 -12.10 3.73
CA HIS A 36 -4.22 -13.13 2.82
C HIS A 36 -4.17 -12.65 1.36
N THR A 37 -5.15 -11.86 0.94
CA THR A 37 -5.22 -11.29 -0.41
C THR A 37 -4.03 -10.36 -0.71
N ASP A 38 -3.54 -9.61 0.27
CA ASP A 38 -2.36 -8.75 0.08
C ASP A 38 -1.13 -9.61 -0.25
N VAL A 39 -0.96 -10.73 0.45
CA VAL A 39 0.15 -11.67 0.24
C VAL A 39 0.00 -12.40 -1.10
N PHE A 40 -1.21 -12.85 -1.46
CA PHE A 40 -1.49 -13.54 -2.72
C PHE A 40 -1.06 -12.70 -3.92
N PHE A 41 -1.49 -11.43 -3.98
CA PHE A 41 -1.12 -10.54 -5.07
C PHE A 41 0.33 -10.05 -5.00
N TRP A 42 0.89 -9.88 -3.80
CA TRP A 42 2.30 -9.55 -3.62
C TRP A 42 3.23 -10.64 -4.15
N ASP A 43 2.90 -11.91 -3.94
CA ASP A 43 3.68 -13.07 -4.40
C ASP A 43 3.51 -13.37 -5.90
N CYS A 44 2.60 -12.67 -6.62
CA CYS A 44 2.18 -12.99 -7.99
C CYS A 44 1.85 -14.48 -8.20
N LYS A 45 1.14 -15.08 -7.24
CA LYS A 45 0.60 -16.44 -7.34
C LYS A 45 -0.86 -16.44 -7.78
#